data_AF-A0A820ZTQ7-F1
#
_entry.id   AF-A0A820ZTQ7-F1
#
_cell.length_a   1.000
_cell.length_b   1.000
_cell.length_c   1.000
_cell.angle_alpha   90.00
_cell.angle_beta   90.00
_cell.angle_gamma   90.00
#
_symmetry.space_group_name_H-M   'P 1'
#
loop_
_entity.id
_entity.type
_entity.pdbx_description
1 polymer ?
#
loop_
_entity_poly.entity_id
_entity_poly.type
_entity_poly.pdbx_seq_one_letter_code
_entity_poly.pdbx_strand_id
1 'polypeptide(L)'
;MGGKRHRTTGDWDERKLIEGIIGEKSIYKYRADVPPEPGSPQTKAKRLRLVVDLSASMYRFNGVDNRLERQCECVLMFLESLAGFEHKFTYDIVGHSGDEHSIELVRKNQPPKNNKERLKLLKLMYTHTMFCINLINKVTVLRFYNKIV
;
A
#
# COMPACT_ATOMS: atom_id res chain seq x y z
N MET A 1 -6.31 18.01 26.47
CA MET A 1 -7.35 17.12 25.92
C MET A 1 -7.26 15.76 26.61
N GLY A 2 -8.25 15.41 27.43
CA GLY A 2 -8.17 14.28 28.35
C GLY A 2 -8.70 12.99 27.74
N GLY A 3 -7.84 11.99 27.59
CA GLY A 3 -8.26 10.62 27.30
C GLY A 3 -9.26 10.09 28.33
N LYS A 4 -10.09 9.11 27.96
CA LYS A 4 -11.09 8.51 28.87
C LYS A 4 -10.36 7.80 30.02
N ARG A 5 -10.58 8.27 31.25
CA ARG A 5 -9.97 7.74 32.50
C ARG A 5 -10.91 6.76 33.21
N HIS A 6 -10.44 6.16 34.31
CA HIS A 6 -11.20 5.25 35.18
C HIS A 6 -11.69 4.00 34.46
N ARG A 7 -10.79 3.34 33.74
CA ARG A 7 -11.09 2.12 33.00
C ARG A 7 -10.40 0.95 33.65
N THR A 8 -10.98 -0.23 33.47
CA THR A 8 -10.42 -1.51 33.90
C THR A 8 -9.48 -2.13 32.88
N THR A 9 -9.34 -1.49 31.71
CA THR A 9 -8.48 -1.89 30.59
C THR A 9 -7.95 -0.64 29.86
N GLY A 10 -6.79 -0.76 29.20
CA GLY A 10 -6.16 0.31 28.44
C GLY A 10 -4.70 0.54 28.84
N ASP A 11 -4.18 1.74 28.61
CA ASP A 11 -2.87 2.15 29.12
C ASP A 11 -2.96 2.42 30.61
N TRP A 12 -1.93 2.05 31.35
CA TRP A 12 -1.90 2.27 32.79
C TRP A 12 -1.77 3.76 33.13
N ASP A 13 -2.61 4.27 34.05
CA ASP A 13 -2.57 5.67 34.45
C ASP A 13 -1.56 5.86 35.59
N GLU A 14 -0.40 6.42 35.27
CA GLU A 14 0.71 6.66 36.21
C GLU A 14 0.29 7.41 37.49
N ARG A 15 -0.80 8.21 37.42
CA ARG A 15 -1.36 8.93 38.58
C ARG A 15 -2.04 8.01 39.60
N LYS A 16 -2.40 6.80 39.18
CA LYS A 16 -3.18 5.82 39.94
C LYS A 16 -2.32 4.64 40.41
N LEU A 17 -1.00 4.83 40.52
CA LEU A 17 -0.06 3.81 41.01
C LEU A 17 -0.46 3.26 42.38
N ILE A 18 -0.70 4.18 43.32
CA ILE A 18 -1.07 3.83 44.70
C ILE A 18 -2.40 3.06 44.70
N GLU A 19 -3.36 3.49 43.87
CA GLU A 19 -4.67 2.87 43.72
C GLU A 19 -4.57 1.44 43.15
N GLY A 20 -3.66 1.23 42.19
CA GLY A 20 -3.38 -0.11 41.66
C GLY A 20 -2.78 -1.05 42.71
N ILE A 21 -1.90 -0.53 43.58
CA ILE A 21 -1.30 -1.32 44.67
C ILE A 21 -2.36 -1.77 45.69
N ILE A 22 -3.36 -0.92 45.98
CA ILE A 22 -4.47 -1.26 46.88
C ILE A 22 -5.58 -2.09 46.21
N GLY A 23 -5.38 -2.52 44.95
CA GLY A 23 -6.29 -3.43 44.25
C GLY A 23 -7.40 -2.75 43.44
N GLU A 24 -7.35 -1.44 43.26
CA GLU A 24 -8.31 -0.72 42.42
C GLU A 24 -8.14 -1.15 40.95
N LYS A 25 -9.24 -1.53 40.31
CA LYS A 25 -9.21 -1.99 38.91
C LYS A 25 -9.36 -0.84 37.93
N SER A 26 -9.96 0.29 38.33
CA SER A 26 -10.18 1.46 37.47
C SER A 26 -8.93 2.35 37.28
N ILE A 27 -7.78 1.72 37.03
CA ILE A 27 -6.45 2.35 36.96
C ILE A 27 -5.93 2.57 35.54
N TYR A 28 -6.76 2.32 34.53
CA TYR A 28 -6.38 2.47 33.13
C TYR A 28 -7.05 3.69 32.49
N LYS A 29 -6.40 4.19 31.43
CA LYS A 29 -6.86 5.25 30.54
C LYS A 29 -6.72 4.83 29.09
N TYR A 30 -7.65 5.26 28.26
CA TYR A 30 -7.48 5.20 26.80
C TYR A 30 -6.90 6.52 26.32
N ARG A 31 -5.71 6.50 25.72
CA ARG A 31 -5.31 7.58 24.82
C ARG A 31 -6.20 7.45 23.59
N ALA A 32 -7.07 8.44 23.38
CA ALA A 32 -7.62 8.59 22.04
C ALA A 32 -6.44 8.90 21.13
N ASP A 33 -6.24 8.12 20.07
CA ASP A 33 -5.32 8.51 19.00
C ASP A 33 -5.86 9.82 18.43
N VAL A 34 -5.31 10.93 18.91
CA VAL A 34 -5.63 12.25 18.37
C VAL A 34 -5.01 12.25 16.97
N PRO A 35 -5.79 12.46 15.91
CA PRO A 35 -5.22 12.56 14.58
C PRO A 35 -4.15 13.66 14.61
N PRO A 36 -2.97 13.42 14.01
CA PRO A 36 -1.88 14.38 14.01
C PRO A 36 -2.36 15.74 13.49
N GLU A 37 -1.94 16.83 14.14
CA GLU A 37 -2.29 18.16 13.63
C GLU A 37 -1.74 18.34 12.21
N PRO A 38 -2.48 19.03 11.31
CA PRO A 38 -2.00 19.32 9.97
C PRO A 38 -0.62 19.98 10.02
N GLY A 39 0.37 19.38 9.34
CA GLY A 39 1.75 19.88 9.31
C GLY A 39 2.68 19.27 10.36
N SER A 40 2.18 18.44 11.28
CA SER A 40 3.05 17.70 12.20
C SER A 40 3.96 16.70 11.45
N PRO A 41 5.21 16.48 11.93
CA PRO A 41 6.14 15.56 11.30
C PRO A 41 5.59 14.13 11.22
N GLN A 42 5.86 13.48 10.10
CA GLN A 42 5.43 12.10 9.89
C GLN A 42 6.21 11.13 10.79
N THR A 43 5.50 10.40 11.66
CA THR A 43 6.10 9.44 12.60
C THR A 43 6.19 8.02 12.05
N LYS A 44 5.31 7.65 11.11
CA LYS A 44 5.28 6.33 10.46
C LYS A 44 5.29 6.47 8.95
N ALA A 45 5.99 5.60 8.24
CA ALA A 45 6.01 5.58 6.78
C ALA A 45 4.58 5.47 6.21
N LYS A 46 4.24 6.31 5.24
CA LYS A 46 2.96 6.25 4.51
C LYS A 46 2.95 4.98 3.67
N ARG A 47 1.82 4.26 3.69
CA ARG A 47 1.62 3.08 2.86
C ARG A 47 0.99 3.51 1.54
N LEU A 48 1.69 3.25 0.44
CA LEU A 48 1.20 3.42 -0.91
C LEU A 48 0.95 2.05 -1.52
N ARG A 49 -0.03 1.95 -2.41
CA ARG A 49 -0.22 0.78 -3.27
C ARG A 49 -0.39 1.28 -4.68
N LEU A 50 0.56 0.95 -5.55
CA LEU A 50 0.43 1.24 -6.97
C LEU A 50 -0.34 0.12 -7.64
N VAL A 51 -1.38 0.50 -8.34
CA VAL A 51 -2.29 -0.38 -9.07
C VAL A 51 -2.04 -0.16 -10.55
N VAL A 52 -1.78 -1.24 -11.30
CA VAL A 52 -1.50 -1.15 -12.73
C VAL A 52 -2.44 -2.05 -13.55
N ASP A 53 -2.93 -1.52 -14.67
CA ASP A 53 -3.71 -2.29 -15.63
C ASP A 53 -2.77 -3.12 -16.52
N LEU A 54 -2.94 -4.44 -16.51
CA LEU A 54 -2.22 -5.43 -17.30
C LEU A 54 -3.14 -6.22 -18.24
N SER A 55 -4.28 -5.64 -18.62
CA SER A 55 -5.24 -6.23 -19.55
C SER A 55 -4.71 -6.30 -20.99
N ALA A 56 -5.34 -7.15 -21.81
CA ALA A 56 -4.99 -7.31 -23.23
C ALA A 56 -5.02 -5.99 -24.02
N SER A 57 -5.86 -5.04 -23.61
CA SER A 57 -5.98 -3.72 -24.25
C SER A 57 -4.69 -2.92 -24.20
N MET A 58 -3.91 -3.09 -23.11
CA MET A 58 -2.65 -2.38 -22.93
C MET A 58 -1.65 -2.77 -24.00
N TYR A 59 -1.54 -4.06 -24.30
CA TYR A 59 -0.66 -4.57 -25.35
C TYR A 59 -1.22 -4.29 -26.76
N ARG A 60 -2.50 -4.63 -27.00
CA ARG A 60 -3.13 -4.53 -28.33
C ARG A 60 -3.13 -3.12 -28.90
N PHE A 61 -3.34 -2.11 -28.06
CA PHE A 61 -3.37 -0.71 -28.49
C PHE A 61 -2.04 0.01 -28.29
N ASN A 62 -1.01 -0.66 -27.76
CA ASN A 62 0.28 -0.02 -27.51
C ASN A 62 0.89 0.58 -28.77
N GLY A 63 0.77 -0.07 -29.94
CA GLY A 63 1.29 0.47 -31.20
C GLY A 63 0.58 1.74 -31.70
N VAL A 64 -0.55 2.13 -31.09
CA VAL A 64 -1.32 3.32 -31.48
C VAL A 64 -0.96 4.51 -30.60
N ASP A 65 -0.90 4.31 -29.27
CA ASP A 65 -0.76 5.39 -28.30
C ASP A 65 0.33 5.18 -27.24
N ASN A 66 1.09 4.09 -27.36
CA ASN A 66 2.17 3.70 -26.46
C ASN A 66 1.71 3.57 -24.99
N ARG A 67 0.44 3.24 -24.74
CA ARG A 67 -0.10 3.19 -23.36
C ARG A 67 0.62 2.21 -22.44
N LEU A 68 1.07 1.06 -22.93
CA LEU A 68 1.80 0.08 -22.12
C LEU A 68 3.22 0.55 -21.85
N GLU A 69 3.89 1.13 -22.85
CA GLU A 69 5.22 1.73 -22.69
C GLU A 69 5.19 2.88 -21.68
N ARG A 70 4.27 3.83 -21.84
CA ARG A 70 4.08 4.96 -20.91
C ARG A 70 3.75 4.47 -19.50
N GLN A 71 2.94 3.43 -19.35
CA GLN A 71 2.67 2.85 -18.04
C GLN A 71 3.93 2.22 -17.42
N CYS A 72 4.73 1.49 -18.20
CA CYS A 72 6.01 0.94 -17.74
C CYS A 72 6.99 2.05 -17.31
N GLU A 73 7.08 3.13 -18.08
CA GLU A 73 7.86 4.32 -17.73
C GLU A 73 7.37 4.98 -16.44
N CYS A 74 6.05 5.10 -16.27
CA CYS A 74 5.46 5.64 -15.05
C CYS A 74 5.77 4.76 -13.82
N VAL A 75 5.72 3.44 -13.96
CA VAL A 75 6.11 2.50 -12.89
C VAL A 75 7.59 2.64 -12.56
N LEU A 76 8.45 2.76 -13.57
CA LEU A 76 9.88 2.98 -13.36
C LEU A 76 10.13 4.31 -12.62
N MET A 77 9.49 5.38 -13.07
CA MET A 77 9.57 6.70 -12.43
C MET A 77 9.11 6.64 -10.97
N PHE A 78 8.04 5.91 -10.67
CA PHE A 78 7.58 5.68 -9.30
C PHE A 78 8.65 4.98 -8.45
N LEU A 79 9.26 3.91 -8.96
CA LEU A 79 10.32 3.17 -8.25
C LEU A 79 11.55 4.04 -7.97
N GLU A 80 11.99 4.83 -8.95
CA GLU A 80 13.13 5.73 -8.80
C GLU A 80 12.81 6.89 -7.85
N SER A 81 11.60 7.46 -7.93
CA SER A 81 11.18 8.59 -7.09
C SER A 81 11.13 8.26 -5.59
N LEU A 82 10.93 6.98 -5.25
CA LEU A 82 10.84 6.50 -3.87
C LEU A 82 12.14 5.85 -3.36
N ALA A 83 13.15 5.67 -4.22
CA ALA A 83 14.44 5.14 -3.81
C ALA A 83 15.10 6.07 -2.79
N GLY A 84 15.51 5.53 -1.63
CA GLY A 84 16.11 6.31 -0.53
C GLY A 84 15.09 7.02 0.38
N PHE A 85 13.79 6.90 0.11
CA PHE A 85 12.71 7.46 0.93
C PHE A 85 11.94 6.40 1.73
N GLU A 86 12.56 5.25 2.04
CA GLU A 86 11.93 4.11 2.72
C GLU A 86 11.45 4.47 4.14
N HIS A 87 12.08 5.47 4.77
CA HIS A 87 11.65 6.02 6.07
C HIS A 87 10.33 6.82 5.96
N LYS A 88 9.99 7.36 4.78
CA LYS A 88 8.76 8.11 4.53
C LYS A 88 7.69 7.28 3.84
N PHE A 89 8.06 6.35 2.98
CA PHE A 89 7.11 5.59 2.18
C PHE A 89 7.40 4.10 2.21
N THR A 90 6.34 3.30 2.35
CA THR A 90 6.35 1.87 2.07
C THR A 90 5.35 1.62 0.96
N TYR A 91 5.69 0.79 -0.03
CA TYR A 91 4.82 0.58 -1.17
C TYR A 91 4.80 -0.86 -1.64
N ASP A 92 3.66 -1.30 -2.14
CA ASP A 92 3.51 -2.50 -2.97
C ASP A 92 2.98 -2.13 -4.35
N ILE A 93 3.22 -3.00 -5.33
CA ILE A 93 2.71 -2.84 -6.70
C ILE A 93 1.91 -4.09 -7.04
N VAL A 94 0.68 -3.90 -7.47
CA VAL A 94 -0.23 -4.97 -7.88
C VAL A 94 -0.82 -4.65 -9.25
N GLY A 95 -0.87 -5.66 -10.11
CA GLY A 95 -1.53 -5.60 -11.41
C GLY A 95 -2.92 -6.21 -11.36
N HIS A 96 -3.80 -5.75 -12.26
CA HIS A 96 -5.06 -6.43 -12.58
C HIS A 96 -5.18 -6.60 -14.10
N SER A 97 -5.96 -7.57 -14.55
CA SER A 97 -6.18 -7.81 -15.98
C SER A 97 -7.59 -8.34 -16.24
N GLY A 98 -7.85 -8.75 -17.49
CA GLY A 98 -9.07 -9.46 -17.84
C GLY A 98 -9.09 -10.93 -17.36
N ASP A 99 -7.92 -11.52 -17.12
CA ASP A 99 -7.75 -12.94 -16.79
C ASP A 99 -7.54 -13.18 -15.28
N GLU A 100 -6.83 -12.26 -14.64
CA GLU A 100 -6.46 -12.32 -13.22
C GLU A 100 -6.78 -11.00 -12.53
N HIS A 101 -7.34 -11.08 -11.34
CA HIS A 101 -7.76 -9.93 -10.55
C HIS A 101 -6.68 -9.45 -9.58
N SER A 102 -5.57 -10.15 -9.41
CA SER A 102 -4.49 -9.72 -8.49
C SER A 102 -3.15 -10.35 -8.83
N ILE A 103 -2.36 -9.64 -9.63
CA ILE A 103 -1.00 -10.03 -10.00
C ILE A 103 -0.03 -9.30 -9.08
N GLU A 104 0.67 -10.03 -8.22
CA GLU A 104 1.66 -9.42 -7.33
C GLU A 104 2.92 -9.09 -8.12
N LEU A 105 3.27 -7.80 -8.20
CA LEU A 105 4.43 -7.32 -8.95
C LEU A 105 5.58 -6.94 -8.02
N VAL A 106 5.28 -6.24 -6.92
CA VAL A 106 6.25 -5.89 -5.88
C VAL A 106 5.59 -6.05 -4.52
N ARG A 107 6.27 -6.78 -3.61
CA ARG A 107 5.85 -6.89 -2.21
C ARG A 107 6.31 -5.70 -1.40
N LYS A 108 5.49 -5.29 -0.42
CA LYS A 108 5.74 -4.15 0.47
C LYS A 108 7.15 -4.08 1.07
N ASN A 109 7.69 -5.24 1.46
CA ASN A 109 8.98 -5.33 2.15
C ASN A 109 10.11 -5.80 1.21
N GLN A 110 9.84 -5.92 -0.08
CA GLN A 110 10.79 -6.41 -1.08
C GLN A 110 10.75 -5.52 -2.35
N PRO A 111 11.02 -4.21 -2.22
CA PRO A 111 11.15 -3.35 -3.38
C PRO A 111 12.38 -3.74 -4.22
N PRO A 112 12.35 -3.54 -5.55
CA PRO A 112 13.47 -3.86 -6.42
C PRO A 112 14.68 -2.96 -6.12
N LYS A 113 15.83 -3.59 -5.85
CA LYS A 113 17.03 -2.93 -5.31
C LYS A 113 17.95 -2.33 -6.37
N ASN A 114 17.84 -2.81 -7.61
CA ASN A 114 18.77 -2.48 -8.69
C ASN A 114 18.06 -2.48 -10.05
N ASN A 115 18.73 -1.91 -11.06
CA ASN A 115 18.18 -1.78 -12.41
C ASN A 115 17.82 -3.14 -13.04
N LYS A 116 18.51 -4.22 -12.66
CA LYS A 116 18.21 -5.57 -13.15
C LYS A 116 16.87 -6.07 -12.62
N GLU A 117 16.57 -5.86 -11.35
CA GLU A 117 15.28 -6.21 -10.75
C GLU A 117 14.14 -5.35 -11.28
N ARG A 118 14.38 -4.04 -11.47
CA ARG A 118 13.41 -3.13 -12.11
C ARG A 118 13.10 -3.56 -13.54
N LEU A 119 14.13 -3.90 -14.31
CA LEU A 119 13.94 -4.41 -15.68
C LEU A 119 13.17 -5.74 -15.70
N LYS A 120 13.43 -6.65 -14.75
CA LYS A 120 12.66 -7.90 -14.63
C LYS A 120 11.18 -7.62 -14.36
N LEU A 121 10.88 -6.67 -13.49
CA LEU A 121 9.51 -6.23 -13.21
C LEU A 121 8.82 -5.66 -14.45
N LEU A 122 9.47 -4.77 -15.20
CA LEU A 122 8.89 -4.21 -16.43
C LEU A 122 8.65 -5.30 -17.50
N LYS A 123 9.60 -6.24 -17.64
CA LYS A 123 9.42 -7.41 -18.52
C LYS A 123 8.25 -8.29 -18.07
N LEU A 124 8.04 -8.46 -16.77
CA LEU A 124 6.89 -9.21 -16.25
C LEU A 124 5.58 -8.52 -16.63
N MET A 125 5.47 -7.20 -16.44
CA MET A 125 4.29 -6.44 -16.86
C MET A 125 4.04 -6.59 -18.36
N TYR A 126 5.06 -6.38 -19.19
CA TYR A 126 4.95 -6.48 -20.64
C TYR A 126 4.52 -7.88 -21.08
N THR A 127 5.22 -8.92 -20.62
CA THR A 127 4.89 -10.32 -20.93
C THR A 127 3.49 -10.70 -20.47
N HIS A 128 3.07 -10.26 -19.29
CA HIS A 128 1.71 -10.52 -18.81
C HIS A 128 0.67 -9.93 -19.79
N THR A 129 0.81 -8.66 -20.17
CA THR A 129 -0.13 -8.01 -21.09
C THR A 129 -0.15 -8.66 -22.47
N MET A 130 1.01 -9.16 -22.94
CA MET A 130 1.16 -9.84 -24.22
C MET A 130 0.38 -11.17 -24.28
N PHE A 131 0.38 -11.93 -23.19
CA PHE A 131 -0.32 -13.21 -23.11
C PHE A 131 -1.74 -13.09 -22.54
N CYS A 132 -2.13 -11.92 -22.05
CA CYS A 132 -3.49 -11.66 -21.59
C CYS A 132 -4.46 -11.70 -22.78
N ILE A 133 -5.51 -12.52 -22.66
CA ILE A 133 -6.51 -12.70 -23.73
C ILE A 133 -7.64 -11.71 -23.56
N ASN A 134 -8.08 -11.50 -22.33
CA ASN A 134 -9.27 -10.73 -22.03
C ASN A 134 -8.98 -9.24 -21.82
N LEU A 135 -9.92 -8.43 -22.30
CA LEU A 135 -10.02 -7.03 -21.89
C LEU A 135 -10.47 -6.97 -20.43
N ILE A 136 -10.28 -5.82 -19.80
CA ILE A 136 -10.79 -5.59 -18.45
C ILE A 136 -12.32 -5.77 -18.42
N ASN A 137 -12.84 -6.40 -17.36
CA ASN A 137 -14.27 -6.65 -17.20
C ASN A 137 -14.75 -6.34 -15.78
N LYS A 138 -16.07 -6.13 -15.62
CA LYS A 138 -16.66 -5.72 -14.33
C LYS A 138 -16.38 -6.72 -13.20
N VAL A 139 -16.31 -8.02 -13.51
CA VAL A 139 -16.09 -9.07 -12.51
C VAL A 139 -14.67 -9.00 -11.96
N THR A 140 -13.66 -8.89 -12.83
CA THR A 140 -12.26 -8.78 -12.38
C THR A 140 -12.01 -7.49 -11.62
N VAL A 141 -12.63 -6.39 -12.06
CA VAL A 141 -12.58 -5.10 -11.35
C VAL A 141 -13.18 -5.21 -9.95
N LEU A 142 -14.40 -5.75 -9.81
CA LEU A 142 -15.05 -5.90 -8.50
C LEU A 142 -14.24 -6.81 -7.55
N ARG A 143 -13.71 -7.93 -8.05
CA ARG A 143 -12.86 -8.83 -7.27
C ARG A 143 -11.56 -8.16 -6.83
N PHE A 144 -11.00 -7.30 -7.67
CA PHE A 144 -9.80 -6.54 -7.35
C PHE A 144 -10.06 -5.45 -6.31
N TYR A 145 -11.15 -4.69 -6.45
CA TYR A 145 -11.58 -3.68 -5.47
C TYR A 145 -11.72 -4.28 -4.07
N ASN A 146 -12.40 -5.42 -3.94
CA ASN A 146 -12.58 -6.13 -2.66
C ASN A 146 -11.27 -6.66 -2.06
N LYS A 147 -10.17 -6.68 -2.80
CA LYS A 147 -8.85 -7.13 -2.33
C LYS A 147 -7.92 -5.97 -1.98
N ILE A 148 -8.27 -4.75 -2.40
CA ILE A 148 -7.45 -3.54 -2.19
C ILE A 148 -8.01 -2.63 -1.11
N VAL A 149 -9.33 -2.50 -1.03
CA VAL A 149 -10.05 -1.80 0.04
C VAL A 149 -10.18 -2.71 1.24
#